data_AF-A0A0G1TWJ8-F1
#
_entry.id   AF-A0A0G1TWJ8-F1
#
_cell.length_a   1.000
_cell.length_b   1.000
_cell.length_c   1.000
_cell.angle_alpha   90.00
_cell.angle_beta   90.00
_cell.angle_gamma   90.00
#
_symmetry.space_group_name_H-M   'P 1'
#
loop_
_entity.id
_entity.type
_entity.pdbx_description
1 polymer ?
#
loop_
_entity_poly.entity_id
_entity_poly.type
_entity_poly.pdbx_seq_one_letter_code
_entity_poly.pdbx_strand_id
1 'polypeptide(L)'
;MTATAHALVAGAIASKIPDPLAAAALALASHFIMDSVPHWDFGTNWRNRPKSIRGILAIAETRLAGNAVVYLFCQQKQKGAHKKRRIFGKTLLQYL
;
A
#
# COMPACT_ATOMS: atom_id res chain seq x y z
N MET A 1 -10.35 4.25 -13.20
CA MET A 1 -9.34 5.16 -12.60
C MET A 1 -9.22 5.04 -11.08
N THR A 2 -10.05 4.24 -10.40
CA THR A 2 -10.02 4.10 -8.93
C THR A 2 -8.81 3.31 -8.45
N ALA A 3 -8.51 2.14 -9.04
CA ALA A 3 -7.42 1.28 -8.58
C ALA A 3 -6.05 1.98 -8.50
N THR A 4 -5.73 2.87 -9.45
CA THR A 4 -4.49 3.67 -9.43
C THR A 4 -4.44 4.62 -8.23
N ALA A 5 -5.53 5.33 -7.93
CA ALA A 5 -5.60 6.21 -6.77
C ALA A 5 -5.46 5.42 -5.46
N HIS A 6 -6.11 4.26 -5.37
CA HIS A 6 -6.04 3.37 -4.21
C HIS A 6 -4.61 2.84 -3.99
N ALA A 7 -3.92 2.46 -5.07
CA ALA A 7 -2.52 2.03 -5.01
C ALA A 7 -1.57 3.16 -4.58
N LEU A 8 -1.81 4.39 -5.01
CA LEU A 8 -1.02 5.56 -4.60
C LEU A 8 -1.20 5.87 -3.11
N VAL A 9 -2.42 5.83 -2.60
CA VAL A 9 -2.69 6.04 -1.16
C VAL A 9 -2.08 4.92 -0.32
N ALA A 10 -2.22 3.66 -0.73
CA ALA A 10 -1.56 2.54 -0.07
C ALA A 10 -0.04 2.68 -0.06
N GLY A 11 0.56 3.12 -1.18
CA GLY A 11 1.99 3.42 -1.27
C GLY A 11 2.41 4.57 -0.35
N ALA A 12 1.62 5.63 -0.26
CA ALA A 12 1.87 6.74 0.65
C ALA A 12 1.83 6.29 2.12
N ILE A 13 0.85 5.46 2.51
CA ILE A 13 0.75 4.86 3.85
C ILE A 13 1.99 4.00 4.14
N ALA A 14 2.36 3.11 3.22
CA ALA A 14 3.54 2.26 3.35
C ALA A 14 4.86 3.06 3.44
N SER A 15 4.91 4.26 2.83
CA SER A 15 6.09 5.13 2.90
C SER A 15 6.29 5.74 4.29
N LYS A 16 5.22 5.89 5.08
CA LYS A 16 5.25 6.52 6.40
C LYS A 16 5.28 5.49 7.53
N ILE A 17 4.61 4.36 7.36
CA ILE A 17 4.45 3.35 8.40
C ILE A 17 5.43 2.20 8.18
N PRO A 18 6.37 1.97 9.12
CA PRO A 18 7.40 0.95 8.98
C PRO A 18 6.93 -0.46 9.37
N ASP A 19 5.84 -0.58 10.12
CA ASP A 19 5.24 -1.88 10.44
C ASP A 19 4.37 -2.36 9.27
N PRO A 20 4.71 -3.49 8.61
CA PRO A 20 3.98 -3.97 7.44
C PRO A 20 2.54 -4.38 7.77
N LEU A 21 2.28 -4.86 9.00
CA LEU A 21 0.93 -5.31 9.37
C LEU A 21 0.00 -4.10 9.59
N ALA A 22 0.45 -3.09 10.34
CA ALA A 22 -0.27 -1.84 10.50
C ALA A 22 -0.47 -1.11 9.15
N ALA A 23 0.57 -1.06 8.30
CA ALA A 23 0.47 -0.41 6.99
C ALA A 23 -0.55 -1.12 6.08
N ALA A 24 -0.60 -2.45 6.09
CA ALA A 24 -1.58 -3.23 5.33
C ALA A 24 -3.01 -3.02 5.84
N ALA A 25 -3.22 -3.02 7.15
CA ALA A 25 -4.53 -2.76 7.75
C ALA A 25 -5.04 -1.34 7.41
N LEU A 26 -4.15 -0.34 7.48
CA LEU A 26 -4.49 1.04 7.14
C LEU A 26 -4.74 1.24 5.64
N ALA A 27 -3.97 0.57 4.77
CA ALA A 27 -4.23 0.57 3.34
C ALA A 27 -5.61 -0.02 3.02
N LEU A 28 -5.98 -1.13 3.66
CA LEU A 28 -7.31 -1.74 3.51
C LEU A 28 -8.42 -0.81 4.04
N ALA A 29 -8.24 -0.18 5.20
CA ALA A 29 -9.21 0.77 5.74
C ALA A 29 -9.39 1.98 4.81
N SER A 30 -8.29 2.51 4.27
CA SER A 30 -8.33 3.64 3.33
C SER A 30 -9.08 3.29 2.05
N HIS A 31 -9.05 2.02 1.62
CA HIS A 31 -9.74 1.59 0.42
C HIS A 31 -11.25 1.84 0.48
N PHE A 32 -11.90 1.39 1.57
CA PHE A 32 -13.34 1.61 1.75
C PHE A 32 -13.71 3.10 1.92
N ILE A 33 -12.83 3.88 2.56
CA ILE A 33 -13.04 5.33 2.69
C ILE A 33 -12.98 5.99 1.31
N MET A 34 -12.02 5.60 0.47
CA MET A 34 -11.87 6.14 -0.88
C MET A 34 -13.03 5.74 -1.80
N ASP A 35 -13.59 4.55 -1.62
CA ASP A 35 -14.81 4.13 -2.32
C ASP A 35 -16.04 4.96 -1.93
N SER A 36 -16.05 5.57 -0.74
CA SER A 36 -17.14 6.47 -0.32
C SER A 36 -17.11 7.83 -1.04
N VAL A 37 -15.96 8.21 -1.61
CA VAL A 37 -15.80 9.47 -2.32
C VAL A 37 -16.41 9.36 -3.72
N PRO A 38 -17.32 10.28 -4.12
CA PRO A 38 -17.88 10.30 -5.46
C PRO A 38 -16.76 10.43 -6.50
N HIS A 39 -16.63 9.42 -7.36
CA HIS A 39 -15.64 9.41 -8.43
C HIS A 39 -16.29 9.09 -9.77
N TRP A 40 -15.70 9.63 -10.83
CA TRP A 40 -16.15 9.39 -12.20
C TRP A 40 -15.78 7.96 -12.63
N ASP A 41 -16.76 7.19 -13.11
CA ASP A 41 -16.54 5.85 -13.66
C ASP A 41 -16.60 5.91 -15.19
N PHE A 42 -15.47 5.62 -15.84
CA PHE A 42 -15.41 5.44 -17.29
C PHE A 42 -15.86 4.02 -17.66
N GLY A 43 -17.17 3.81 -17.74
CA GLY A 43 -17.76 2.71 -18.52
C GLY A 43 -17.60 1.29 -17.98
N THR A 44 -17.21 1.08 -16.71
CA THR A 44 -17.07 -0.29 -16.16
C THR A 44 -18.38 -0.89 -15.62
N ASN A 45 -19.49 -0.15 -15.75
CA ASN A 45 -20.84 -0.54 -15.33
C ASN A 45 -20.91 -1.00 -13.87
N TRP A 46 -20.10 -0.42 -12.98
CA TRP A 46 -20.06 -0.86 -11.58
C TRP A 46 -21.43 -0.78 -10.89
N ARG A 47 -22.25 0.22 -11.24
CA ARG A 47 -23.62 0.38 -10.73
C ARG A 47 -24.55 -0.76 -11.13
N ASN A 48 -24.30 -1.40 -12.28
CA ASN A 48 -25.12 -2.49 -12.82
C ASN A 48 -24.67 -3.89 -12.37
N ARG A 49 -23.53 -4.00 -11.65
CA ARG A 49 -23.05 -5.28 -11.10
C ARG A 49 -23.70 -5.57 -9.75
N PRO A 50 -24.01 -6.83 -9.40
CA PRO A 50 -24.53 -7.17 -8.08
C PRO A 50 -23.51 -6.76 -6.99
N LYS A 51 -24.03 -6.27 -5.85
CA LYS A 51 -23.21 -5.72 -4.75
C LYS A 51 -22.22 -6.75 -4.17
N SER A 52 -22.58 -8.03 -4.21
CA SER A 52 -21.72 -9.14 -3.77
C SER A 52 -20.45 -9.27 -4.61
N ILE A 53 -20.58 -9.26 -5.94
CA ILE A 53 -19.44 -9.37 -6.86
C ILE A 53 -18.54 -8.14 -6.76
N ARG A 54 -19.12 -6.94 -6.59
CA ARG A 54 -18.35 -5.71 -6.35
C ARG A 54 -17.50 -5.79 -5.09
N GLY A 55 -18.10 -6.22 -3.98
CA GLY A 55 -17.38 -6.34 -2.71
C GLY A 55 -16.24 -7.37 -2.78
N ILE A 56 -16.49 -8.53 -3.40
CA ILE A 56 -15.47 -9.57 -3.55
C ILE A 56 -14.31 -9.08 -4.42
N LEU A 57 -14.59 -8.42 -5.54
CA LEU A 57 -13.56 -7.90 -6.44
C LEU A 57 -12.69 -6.83 -5.74
N ALA A 58 -13.32 -5.90 -5.01
CA ALA A 58 -12.62 -4.87 -4.24
C ALA A 58 -11.71 -5.47 -3.15
N ILE A 59 -12.20 -6.47 -2.41
CA ILE A 59 -11.41 -7.18 -1.40
C ILE A 59 -10.26 -7.94 -2.06
N ALA A 60 -10.51 -8.63 -3.17
CA ALA A 60 -9.49 -9.40 -3.88
C ALA A 60 -8.37 -8.51 -4.42
N GLU A 61 -8.70 -7.40 -5.08
CA GLU A 61 -7.72 -6.43 -5.58
C GLU A 61 -6.90 -5.83 -4.44
N THR A 62 -7.54 -5.46 -3.32
CA THR A 62 -6.84 -4.89 -2.16
C THR A 62 -5.90 -5.88 -1.49
N ARG A 63 -6.35 -7.14 -1.37
CA ARG A 63 -5.55 -8.22 -0.77
C ARG A 63 -4.37 -8.63 -1.63
N LEU A 64 -4.50 -8.64 -2.95
CA LEU A 64 -3.45 -9.06 -3.87
C LEU A 64 -2.52 -7.90 -4.25
N ALA A 65 -3.05 -6.82 -4.81
CA ALA A 65 -2.25 -5.71 -5.31
C ALA A 65 -1.83 -4.75 -4.17
N GLY A 66 -2.76 -4.40 -3.28
CA GLY A 66 -2.51 -3.46 -2.19
C GLY A 66 -1.46 -3.97 -1.20
N ASN A 67 -1.67 -5.17 -0.65
CA ASN A 67 -0.72 -5.76 0.31
C ASN A 67 0.64 -6.08 -0.32
N ALA A 68 0.69 -6.48 -1.59
CA ALA A 68 1.96 -6.71 -2.28
C ALA A 68 2.77 -5.41 -2.40
N VAL A 69 2.14 -4.30 -2.77
CA VAL A 69 2.79 -2.98 -2.83
C VAL A 69 3.29 -2.57 -1.45
N VAL A 70 2.46 -2.71 -0.40
CA VAL A 70 2.85 -2.39 0.98
C VAL A 70 4.05 -3.23 1.42
N TYR A 71 4.02 -4.53 1.16
CA TYR A 71 5.10 -5.44 1.54
C TYR A 71 6.41 -5.09 0.82
N LEU A 72 6.36 -4.84 -0.49
CA LEU A 72 7.53 -4.45 -1.28
C LEU A 72 8.12 -3.10 -0.82
N PHE A 73 7.29 -2.10 -0.54
CA PHE A 73 7.75 -0.81 -0.04
C PHE A 73 8.39 -0.92 1.35
N CYS A 74 7.78 -1.70 2.25
CA CYS A 74 8.32 -1.95 3.57
C CYS A 74 9.67 -2.68 3.49
N GLN A 75 9.80 -3.67 2.60
CA GLN A 75 11.06 -4.37 2.33
C GLN A 75 12.16 -3.43 1.81
N GLN A 76 11.83 -2.49 0.92
CA GLN A 76 12.79 -1.50 0.42
C GLN A 76 13.31 -0.60 1.55
N LYS A 77 12.43 -0.12 2.44
CA LYS A 77 12.84 0.68 3.61
C LYS A 77 13.75 -0.10 4.55
N GLN A 78 13.41 -1.35 4.85
CA GLN A 78 14.20 -2.23 5.71
C GLN A 78 15.63 -2.40 5.16
N LYS A 79 15.77 -2.69 3.85
CA LYS A 79 17.07 -2.85 3.19
C LYS A 79 17.90 -1.56 3.19
N GLY A 80 17.27 -0.41 2.96
CA GLY A 80 17.92 0.89 3.03
C GLY A 80 18.44 1.23 4.43
N ALA A 81 17.61 0.98 5.47
CA ALA A 81 17.99 1.18 6.86
C ALA A 81 19.17 0.29 7.27
N HIS A 82 19.15 -0.99 6.86
CA HIS A 82 20.23 -1.93 7.12
C HIS A 82 21.54 -1.52 6.42
N LYS A 83 21.48 -1.08 5.16
CA LYS A 83 22.66 -0.58 4.41
C LYS A 83 23.28 0.65 5.08
N LYS A 84 22.45 1.60 5.55
CA LYS A 84 22.92 2.81 6.24
C LYS A 84 23.63 2.49 7.56
N ARG A 85 23.07 1.60 8.39
CA ARG A 85 23.72 1.14 9.65
C ARG A 85 25.05 0.43 9.37
N ARG A 86 25.12 -0.41 8.34
CA ARG A 86 26.34 -1.13 7.96
C ARG A 86 27.45 -0.19 7.49
N ILE A 87 27.12 0.85 6.71
CA ILE A 87 28.10 1.85 6.26
C ILE A 87 28.58 2.67 7.45
N PHE A 88 27.66 3.20 8.26
CA PHE A 88 28.00 4.00 9.43
C PHE A 88 28.87 3.24 10.44
N GLY A 89 28.55 1.96 10.71
CA GLY A 89 29.38 1.11 11.58
C GLY A 89 30.78 0.87 11.03
N LYS A 90 30.94 0.68 9.71
CA LYS A 90 32.27 0.57 9.08
C LYS A 90 33.07 1.86 9.16
N THR A 91 32.42 3.01 9.00
CA THR A 91 33.08 4.32 9.13
C THR A 91 33.49 4.58 10.57
N LEU A 92 32.63 4.29 11.55
CA LEU A 92 32.94 4.48 12.98
C LEU A 92 34.13 3.62 13.44
N LEU A 93 34.23 2.37 12.94
CA LEU A 93 35.37 1.48 13.20
C LEU A 93 36.69 1.92 12.55
N GLN A 94 36.68 2.85 11.60
CA GLN A 94 37.90 3.41 11.01
C GLN A 94 38.45 4.61 11.78
N TYR A 95 37.67 5.18 12.71
CA TYR A 95 38.05 6.33 13.53
C TYR A 95 38.33 5.98 15.01
N LEU A 96 38.26 4.70 15.38
CA LEU A 96 38.65 4.14 16.68
C LEU A 96 39.90 3.27 16.51
#